data_AF-A0A821HFS7-F1
#
_entry.id   AF-A0A821HFS7-F1
#
_cell.length_a   1.000
_cell.length_b   1.000
_cell.length_c   1.000
_cell.angle_alpha   90.00
_cell.angle_beta   90.00
_cell.angle_gamma   90.00
#
_symmetry.space_group_name_H-M   'P 1'
#
loop_
_entity.id
_entity.type
_entity.pdbx_description
1 polymer ?
#
loop_
_entity_poly.entity_id
_entity_poly.type
_entity_poly.pdbx_seq_one_letter_code
_entity_poly.pdbx_strand_id
1 'polypeptide(L)' 'MNIYVAQDIDSNDALQVAVRADNSVSYETLNGFFSGLSGLKYKDPNTNVWT' A
#
# COMPACT_ATOMS: atom_id res chain seq x y z
N MET A 1 -2.98 -4.40 -13.07
CA MET A 1 -3.50 -4.64 -11.71
C MET A 1 -3.10 -3.45 -10.85
N ASN A 2 -3.93 -3.04 -9.90
CA ASN A 2 -3.63 -1.92 -9.00
C ASN A 2 -3.76 -2.40 -7.55
N ILE A 3 -3.04 -1.77 -6.63
CA ILE A 3 -3.26 -1.90 -5.19
C ILE A 3 -3.74 -0.57 -4.61
N TYR A 4 -4.35 -0.62 -3.43
CA TYR A 4 -4.77 0.55 -2.68
C TYR A 4 -3.94 0.62 -1.40
N VAL A 5 -3.28 1.75 -1.19
CA VAL A 5 -2.42 1.98 -0.02
C VAL A 5 -2.91 3.22 0.68
N ALA A 6 -3.08 3.12 2.00
CA ALA A 6 -3.45 4.23 2.86
C ALA A 6 -2.47 4.31 4.04
N GLN A 7 -2.37 5.48 4.65
CA GLN A 7 -1.56 5.66 5.86
C GLN A 7 -2.21 5.01 7.10
N ASP A 8 -3.54 4.94 7.11
CA ASP A 8 -4.36 4.32 8.14
C ASP A 8 -5.35 3.34 7.49
N ILE A 9 -5.68 2.25 8.19
CA ILE A 9 -6.56 1.19 7.69
C ILE A 9 -8.01 1.64 7.49
N ASP A 10 -8.46 2.60 8.30
CA ASP A 10 -9.82 3.12 8.22
C ASP A 10 -9.87 4.43 7.40
N SER A 11 -8.77 4.76 6.72
CA SER A 11 -8.72 5.94 5.87
C SER A 11 -9.53 5.73 4.60
N ASN A 12 -10.47 6.64 4.36
CA ASN A 12 -11.17 6.73 3.07
C ASN A 12 -10.27 7.31 1.96
N ASP A 13 -9.07 7.78 2.30
CA ASP A 13 -8.11 8.42 1.40
C ASP A 13 -7.06 7.43 0.91
N ALA A 14 -7.50 6.23 0.50
CA ALA A 14 -6.60 5.23 -0.05
C ALA A 14 -6.11 5.66 -1.45
N LEU A 15 -4.80 5.69 -1.62
CA LEU A 15 -4.14 5.95 -2.89
C LEU A 15 -4.15 4.69 -3.76
N GLN A 16 -4.65 4.82 -4.99
CA GLN A 16 -4.50 3.76 -5.99
C GLN A 16 -3.10 3.80 -6.60
N VAL A 17 -2.36 2.70 -6.51
CA VAL A 17 -1.00 2.58 -7.02
C VAL A 17 -0.94 1.46 -8.08
N ALA A 18 -0.36 1.78 -9.23
CA ALA A 18 -0.21 0.84 -10.32
C ALA A 18 0.85 -0.23 -9.99
N VAL A 19 0.49 -1.50 -10.21
CA VAL A 19 1.42 -2.62 -10.09
C VAL A 19 2.13 -2.81 -11.42
N ARG A 20 3.45 -2.94 -11.36
CA ARG A 20 4.30 -3.22 -12.53
C ARG A 20 4.03 -4.64 -13.05
N ALA A 21 4.53 -4.92 -14.25
CA ALA A 21 4.34 -6.23 -14.90
C ALA A 21 4.95 -7.41 -14.12
N ASP A 22 5.93 -7.15 -13.25
CA ASP A 22 6.60 -8.14 -12.39
C ASP A 22 5.90 -8.34 -11.03
N ASN A 23 4.67 -7.82 -10.87
CA ASN A 23 3.91 -7.80 -9.62
C ASN A 23 4.57 -6.99 -8.49
N SER A 24 5.52 -6.11 -8.80
CA SER A 24 6.11 -5.17 -7.83
C SER A 24 5.47 -3.78 -7.87
N VAL A 25 5.71 -3.00 -6.81
CA VAL A 25 5.33 -1.59 -6.71
C VAL A 25 6.58 -0.76 -6.45
N SER A 26 6.66 0.42 -7.06
CA SER A 26 7.82 1.31 -6.88
C SER A 26 7.84 1.94 -5.49
N TYR A 27 8.93 1.72 -4.75
CA TYR A 27 9.16 2.41 -3.48
C TYR A 27 9.17 3.94 -3.65
N GLU A 28 9.81 4.45 -4.70
CA GLU A 28 9.89 5.90 -4.96
C GLU A 28 8.50 6.52 -5.17
N THR A 29 7.62 5.80 -5.87
CA THR A 29 6.23 6.23 -6.04
C THR A 29 5.54 6.31 -4.68
N LEU A 30 5.66 5.27 -3.85
CA LEU A 30 5.03 5.26 -2.53
C LEU A 30 5.61 6.33 -1.59
N ASN A 31 6.93 6.48 -1.51
CA ASN A 31 7.58 7.47 -0.66
C ASN A 31 7.29 8.92 -1.10
N GLY A 32 7.00 9.14 -2.39
CA GLY A 32 6.52 10.43 -2.88
C GLY A 32 5.17 10.86 -2.31
N PHE A 33 4.29 9.90 -1.98
CA PHE A 33 2.99 10.16 -1.35
C PHE A 33 3.04 10.02 0.18
N PHE A 34 3.81 9.06 0.68
CA PHE A 34 3.96 8.75 2.10
C PHE A 34 5.38 9.09 2.57
N SER A 35 5.62 10.37 2.87
CA SER A 35 6.96 10.82 3.28
C SER A 35 7.42 10.10 4.55
N GLY A 36 8.63 9.55 4.53
CA GLY A 36 9.20 8.79 5.64
C GLY A 36 8.79 7.33 5.69
N LEU A 37 8.28 6.79 4.56
CA LEU A 37 7.90 5.38 4.44
C LEU A 37 9.11 4.47 4.69
N SER A 38 9.02 3.66 5.75
CA SER A 38 10.01 2.62 6.08
C SER A 38 9.50 1.20 5.78
N GLY A 39 8.19 1.02 5.64
CA GLY A 39 7.59 -0.27 5.34
C GLY A 39 6.07 -0.17 5.20
N LEU A 40 5.48 -1.26 4.71
CA LEU A 40 4.04 -1.43 4.60
C LEU A 40 3.60 -2.55 5.53
N LYS A 41 2.38 -2.45 6.02
CA LYS A 41 1.68 -3.55 6.68
C LYS A 41 0.43 -3.87 5.87
N TYR A 42 0.04 -5.13 5.91
CA TYR A 42 -1.15 -5.61 5.26
C TYR A 42 -2.02 -6.34 6.29
N LYS A 43 -3.33 -6.09 6.25
CA LYS A 43 -4.30 -6.88 7.01
C LYS A 43 -4.97 -7.84 6.06
N ASP A 44 -4.79 -9.14 6.29
CA ASP A 44 -5.46 -10.16 5.48
C ASP A 44 -6.99 -10.07 5.71
N PRO A 45 -7.80 -9.85 4.66
CA PRO A 45 -9.25 -9.71 4.81
C PRO A 45 -9.93 -11.01 5.20
N ASN A 46 -9.29 -12.17 4.99
CA ASN A 46 -9.85 -13.48 5.33
C ASN A 46 -9.65 -13.80 6.80
N THR A 47 -8.49 -13.44 7.35
CA THR A 47 -8.09 -13.80 8.72
C THR A 47 -8.11 -12.61 9.70
N ASN A 48 -8.20 -11.38 9.18
CA ASN A 48 -8.08 -10.12 9.94
C ASN A 48 -6.76 -9.98 10.72
N VAL A 49 -5.72 -10.71 10.34
CA VAL A 49 -4.38 -10.66 10.98
C VAL A 49 -3.47 -9.68 10.24
N TRP A 50 -2.66 -8.95 11.00
CA TRP A 50 -1.63 -8.04 10.50
C TRP A 50 -0.35 -8.81 10.14
N THR A 51 0.12 -8.62 8.90
CA THR A 51 1.42 -9.10 8.41
C THR A 51 2.26 -7.92 7.94
#